data_AF-A0A954F2R1-F1
#
_entry.id   AF-A0A954F2R1-F1
#
_cell.length_a   1.000
_cell.length_b   1.000
_cell.length_c   1.000
_cell.angle_alpha   90.00
_cell.angle_beta   90.00
_cell.angle_gamma   90.00
#
_symmetry.space_group_name_H-M   'P 1'
#
loop_
_entity.id
_entity.type
_entity.pdbx_description
1 polymer ?
#
loop_
_entity_poly.entity_id
_entity_poly.type
_entity_poly.pdbx_seq_one_letter_code
_entity_poly.pdbx_strand_id
1 'polypeptide(L)'
;VVATDVNPQAVANARFNASRLEFIGRLDVRQVPLDKSGAFSVIKDGETFDLIISNPPWVNQAPESIDEYALYDANFDLMRSLFEGIDDHLNPGGTVLLAYGCVDAIRTLERFAEEFGYEFLKRDDRELDGLPEEFLPGMLIEIRPKDSDEPAGAKG
;
A
#
# COMPACT_ATOMS: atom_id res chain seq x y z
N VAL A 1 11.57 9.96 -5.26
CA VAL A 1 10.63 9.20 -4.41
C VAL A 1 9.53 10.15 -3.97
N VAL A 2 8.28 9.72 -4.04
CA VAL A 2 7.15 10.44 -3.46
C VAL A 2 6.74 9.68 -2.19
N ALA A 3 6.55 10.39 -1.09
CA ALA A 3 6.05 9.83 0.17
C ALA A 3 4.81 10.61 0.61
N THR A 4 3.81 9.90 1.12
CA THR A 4 2.51 10.45 1.49
C THR A 4 2.14 10.00 2.89
N ASP A 5 1.54 10.89 3.67
CA ASP A 5 0.99 10.56 5.00
C ASP A 5 -0.15 11.52 5.34
N VAL A 6 -1.15 11.04 6.08
CA VAL A 6 -2.24 11.88 6.60
C VAL A 6 -1.79 12.70 7.81
N ASN A 7 -0.83 12.19 8.59
CA ASN A 7 -0.36 12.82 9.81
C ASN A 7 0.64 13.94 9.49
N PRO A 8 0.33 15.21 9.79
CA PRO A 8 1.23 16.33 9.50
C PRO A 8 2.58 16.21 10.23
N GLN A 9 2.62 15.54 11.39
CA GLN A 9 3.87 15.32 12.12
C GLN A 9 4.75 14.27 11.43
N ALA A 10 4.16 13.22 10.85
CA ALA A 10 4.89 12.24 10.05
C ALA A 10 5.48 12.89 8.79
N VAL A 11 4.72 13.75 8.11
CA VAL A 11 5.21 14.55 6.97
C VAL A 11 6.39 15.44 7.37
N ALA A 12 6.28 16.16 8.49
CA ALA A 12 7.36 17.00 9.00
C ALA A 12 8.61 16.17 9.35
N ASN A 13 8.42 15.02 9.99
CA ASN A 13 9.50 14.11 10.37
C ASN A 13 10.21 13.52 9.15
N ALA A 14 9.47 13.11 8.12
CA ALA A 14 10.04 12.61 6.87
C ALA A 14 10.89 13.68 6.16
N ARG A 15 10.41 14.93 6.10
CA ARG A 15 11.17 16.07 5.57
C ARG A 15 12.42 16.36 6.39
N PHE A 16 12.33 16.32 7.72
CA PHE A 16 13.46 16.48 8.61
C PHE A 16 14.52 15.40 8.39
N ASN A 17 14.12 14.13 8.29
CA ASN A 17 15.01 13.01 8.02
C ASN A 17 15.70 13.14 6.66
N ALA A 18 14.96 13.54 5.61
CA ALA A 18 15.54 13.81 4.30
C ALA A 18 16.58 14.93 4.36
N SER A 19 16.33 15.98 5.16
CA SER A 19 17.31 17.04 5.39
C SER A 19 18.57 16.54 6.09
N ARG A 20 18.40 15.75 7.16
CA ARG A 20 19.51 15.26 7.98
C ARG A 20 20.38 14.25 7.24
N LEU A 21 19.80 13.50 6.31
CA LEU A 21 20.48 12.46 5.51
C LEU A 21 20.88 12.94 4.11
N GLU A 22 20.82 14.26 3.85
CA GLU A 22 21.25 14.86 2.58
C GLU A 22 20.47 14.37 1.34
N PHE A 23 19.20 13.96 1.52
CA PHE A 23 18.28 13.55 0.45
C PHE A 23 17.29 14.65 0.04
N ILE A 24 17.54 15.90 0.45
CA ILE A 24 16.74 17.06 0.04
C ILE A 24 16.67 17.11 -1.50
N GLY A 25 15.46 17.27 -2.04
CA GLY A 25 15.21 17.30 -3.48
C GLY A 25 15.10 15.92 -4.16
N ARG A 26 15.38 14.82 -3.45
CA ARG A 26 15.15 13.44 -3.94
C ARG A 26 13.91 12.77 -3.32
N LEU A 27 13.42 13.32 -2.21
CA LEU A 27 12.18 12.93 -1.54
C LEU A 27 11.16 14.09 -1.60
N ASP A 28 10.05 13.86 -2.30
CA ASP A 28 8.88 14.73 -2.29
C ASP A 28 7.87 14.18 -1.27
N VAL A 29 7.64 14.91 -0.17
CA VAL A 29 6.72 14.48 0.89
C VAL A 29 5.44 15.31 0.83
N ARG A 30 4.31 14.64 0.63
CA ARG A 30 2.99 15.26 0.45
C ARG A 30 2.07 14.88 1.60
N GLN A 31 1.36 15.87 2.13
CA GLN A 31 0.36 15.61 3.16
C GLN A 31 -0.97 15.25 2.50
N VAL A 32 -1.56 14.13 2.92
CA VAL A 32 -2.88 13.68 2.50
C VAL A 32 -3.94 14.32 3.41
N PRO A 33 -4.97 15.00 2.88
CA PRO A 33 -6.04 15.51 3.70
C PRO A 33 -6.98 14.37 4.13
N LEU A 34 -7.45 14.41 5.38
CA LEU A 34 -8.26 13.32 5.97
C LEU A 34 -9.58 13.07 5.25
N ASP A 35 -10.18 14.09 4.64
CA ASP A 35 -11.43 13.96 3.89
C ASP A 35 -11.25 13.24 2.53
N LYS A 36 -10.01 12.95 2.14
CA LYS A 36 -9.63 12.23 0.92
C LYS A 36 -8.43 11.33 1.18
N SER A 37 -8.51 10.46 2.18
CA SER A 37 -7.38 9.63 2.64
C SER A 37 -7.01 8.44 1.76
N GLY A 38 -7.47 8.37 0.50
CA GLY A 38 -7.12 7.30 -0.43
C GLY A 38 -5.64 7.32 -0.83
N ALA A 39 -5.10 6.15 -1.18
CA ALA A 39 -3.68 5.93 -1.42
C ALA A 39 -3.05 6.90 -2.44
N PHE A 40 -3.81 7.27 -3.47
CA PHE A 40 -3.33 8.11 -4.58
C PHE A 40 -3.90 9.54 -4.56
N SER A 41 -4.61 9.94 -3.51
CA SER A 41 -5.33 11.23 -3.40
C SER A 41 -4.52 12.50 -3.66
N VAL A 42 -3.20 12.43 -3.46
CA VAL A 42 -2.25 13.54 -3.67
C VAL A 42 -1.20 13.23 -4.73
N ILE A 43 -1.40 12.15 -5.49
CA ILE A 43 -0.62 11.81 -6.66
C ILE A 43 -1.24 12.54 -7.86
N LYS A 44 -0.39 13.14 -8.70
CA LYS A 44 -0.85 13.93 -9.84
C LYS A 44 -1.16 13.00 -11.00
N ASP A 45 -2.09 13.43 -11.85
CA ASP A 45 -2.38 12.74 -13.11
C ASP A 45 -1.09 12.50 -13.91
N GLY A 46 -0.89 11.26 -14.34
CA GLY A 46 0.29 10.83 -15.10
C GLY A 46 1.55 10.58 -14.27
N GLU A 47 1.52 10.74 -12.94
CA GLU A 47 2.60 10.23 -12.08
C GLU A 47 2.43 8.72 -11.88
N THR A 48 3.41 7.97 -12.35
CA THR A 48 3.50 6.51 -12.23
C THR A 48 4.82 6.09 -11.57
N PHE A 49 4.84 4.88 -11.00
CA PHE A 49 5.94 4.38 -10.20
C PHE A 49 6.35 2.97 -10.60
N ASP A 50 7.65 2.69 -10.56
CA ASP A 50 8.18 1.33 -10.72
C ASP A 50 7.98 0.49 -9.44
N LEU A 51 7.81 1.15 -8.30
CA LEU A 51 7.60 0.53 -7.00
C LEU A 51 6.65 1.38 -6.17
N ILE A 52 5.57 0.75 -5.69
CA ILE A 52 4.69 1.28 -4.65
C ILE A 52 4.95 0.46 -3.39
N ILE A 53 5.28 1.10 -2.28
CA ILE A 53 5.53 0.42 -1.01
C ILE A 53 4.73 1.07 0.10
N SER A 54 4.12 0.25 0.95
CA SER A 54 3.41 0.74 2.13
C SER A 54 3.54 -0.23 3.30
N ASN A 55 3.60 0.33 4.51
CA ASN A 55 3.32 -0.38 5.76
C ASN A 55 2.01 0.21 6.30
N PRO A 56 0.87 -0.15 5.69
CA PRO A 56 -0.41 0.47 5.99
C PRO A 56 -0.94 0.04 7.36
N PRO A 57 -1.97 0.73 7.87
CA PRO A 57 -2.66 0.34 9.10
C PRO A 57 -3.34 -1.02 8.90
N TRP A 58 -3.45 -1.82 9.96
CA TRP A 58 -3.76 -3.25 9.84
C TRP A 58 -4.97 -3.71 10.65
N VAL A 59 -5.61 -2.85 11.42
CA VAL A 59 -6.82 -3.18 12.19
C VAL A 59 -8.03 -2.52 11.56
N ASN A 60 -9.08 -3.30 11.30
CA ASN A 60 -10.35 -2.80 10.78
C ASN A 60 -11.14 -2.07 11.87
N GLN A 61 -10.82 -0.80 12.06
CA GLN A 61 -11.45 0.07 13.04
C GLN A 61 -11.47 1.51 12.53
N ALA A 62 -12.43 2.31 12.97
CA ALA A 62 -12.44 3.74 12.71
C ALA A 62 -11.46 4.46 13.66
N PRO A 63 -10.51 5.26 13.14
CA PRO A 63 -9.66 6.10 13.98
C PRO A 63 -10.44 7.28 14.56
N GLU A 64 -10.28 7.52 15.86
CA GLU A 64 -10.86 8.66 16.59
C GLU A 64 -9.88 9.86 16.65
N SER A 65 -8.60 9.60 16.38
CA SER A 65 -7.52 10.59 16.41
C SER A 65 -6.56 10.42 15.24
N ILE A 66 -5.78 11.46 14.93
CA ILE A 66 -4.81 11.42 13.82
C ILE A 66 -3.71 10.36 14.02
N ASP A 67 -3.36 10.07 15.28
CA ASP A 67 -2.31 9.10 15.60
C ASP A 67 -2.80 7.65 15.44
N GLU A 68 -4.10 7.41 15.60
CA GLU A 68 -4.72 6.10 15.39
C GLU A 68 -4.72 5.66 13.93
N TYR A 69 -4.60 6.59 12.97
CA TYR A 69 -4.37 6.26 11.55
C TYR A 69 -3.07 5.50 11.31
N ALA A 70 -2.18 5.36 12.31
CA ALA A 70 -1.03 4.47 12.22
C ALA A 70 -1.41 2.97 12.36
N LEU A 71 -2.59 2.67 12.90
CA LEU A 71 -3.04 1.31 13.23
C LEU A 71 -4.38 0.95 12.58
N TYR A 72 -5.28 1.92 12.45
CA TYR A 72 -6.69 1.70 12.13
C TYR A 72 -7.02 2.14 10.69
N ASP A 73 -7.62 1.21 9.93
CA ASP A 73 -8.14 1.44 8.58
C ASP A 73 -9.60 0.97 8.53
N ALA A 74 -10.53 1.93 8.61
CA ALA A 74 -11.96 1.63 8.65
C ALA A 74 -12.38 0.90 7.38
N ASN A 75 -12.98 -0.28 7.53
CA ASN A 75 -13.40 -1.16 6.41
C ASN A 75 -12.28 -1.53 5.43
N PHE A 76 -11.02 -1.31 5.81
CA PHE A 76 -9.87 -1.39 4.91
C PHE A 76 -9.98 -0.44 3.70
N ASP A 77 -10.52 0.77 3.89
CA ASP A 77 -10.74 1.76 2.82
C ASP A 77 -9.43 2.22 2.18
N LEU A 78 -8.36 2.41 2.95
CA LEU A 78 -7.03 2.73 2.38
C LEU A 78 -6.54 1.56 1.53
N MET A 79 -6.63 0.32 2.03
CA MET A 79 -6.25 -0.87 1.27
C MET A 79 -7.05 -1.01 -0.02
N ARG A 80 -8.38 -0.81 0.01
CA ARG A 80 -9.22 -0.86 -1.19
C ARG A 80 -8.83 0.23 -2.19
N SER A 81 -8.64 1.47 -1.72
CA SER A 81 -8.26 2.60 -2.58
C SER A 81 -6.90 2.41 -3.26
N LEU A 82 -6.02 1.59 -2.66
CA LEU A 82 -4.79 1.15 -3.31
C LEU A 82 -5.16 0.31 -4.55
N PHE A 83 -5.93 -0.76 -4.41
CA PHE A 83 -6.31 -1.60 -5.56
C PHE A 83 -7.07 -0.83 -6.65
N GLU A 84 -7.94 0.10 -6.26
CA GLU A 84 -8.70 0.93 -7.21
C GLU A 84 -7.81 1.84 -8.08
N GLY A 85 -6.58 2.15 -7.64
CA GLY A 85 -5.68 3.07 -8.35
C GLY A 85 -4.35 2.48 -8.82
N ILE A 86 -4.04 1.20 -8.55
CA ILE A 86 -2.75 0.60 -8.93
C ILE A 86 -2.53 0.71 -10.45
N ASP A 87 -3.53 0.39 -11.27
CA ASP A 87 -3.37 0.39 -12.74
C ASP A 87 -3.07 1.77 -13.33
N ASP A 88 -3.54 2.85 -12.70
CA ASP A 88 -3.29 4.22 -13.14
C ASP A 88 -1.92 4.75 -12.71
N HIS A 89 -1.31 4.13 -11.69
CA HIS A 89 -0.12 4.65 -11.01
C HIS A 89 1.08 3.70 -10.99
N LEU A 90 0.95 2.47 -11.49
CA LEU A 90 2.04 1.50 -11.58
C LEU A 90 2.56 1.41 -13.02
N ASN A 91 3.87 1.54 -13.19
CA ASN A 91 4.49 1.31 -14.49
C ASN A 91 4.36 -0.16 -14.92
N PRO A 92 4.36 -0.45 -16.24
CA PRO A 92 4.49 -1.82 -16.72
C PRO A 92 5.73 -2.51 -16.13
N GLY A 93 5.54 -3.68 -15.53
CA GLY A 93 6.60 -4.42 -14.83
C GLY A 93 6.94 -3.88 -13.44
N GLY A 94 6.21 -2.89 -12.94
CA GLY A 94 6.32 -2.39 -11.57
C GLY A 94 5.78 -3.38 -10.55
N THR A 95 6.11 -3.13 -9.28
CA THR A 95 5.72 -3.98 -8.16
C THR A 95 5.04 -3.17 -7.05
N VAL A 96 4.10 -3.80 -6.35
CA VAL A 96 3.54 -3.27 -5.10
C VAL A 96 3.98 -4.15 -3.93
N LEU A 97 4.55 -3.55 -2.89
CA LEU A 97 5.01 -4.23 -1.68
C LEU A 97 4.27 -3.71 -0.45
N LEU A 98 3.62 -4.61 0.28
CA LEU A 98 2.83 -4.28 1.46
C LEU A 98 3.33 -5.08 2.66
N ALA A 99 3.45 -4.41 3.81
CA ALA A 99 3.78 -5.05 5.07
C ALA A 99 2.56 -5.07 6.00
N TYR A 100 2.17 -6.25 6.49
CA TYR A 100 1.06 -6.40 7.42
C TYR A 100 1.41 -7.35 8.57
N GLY A 101 1.06 -6.95 9.79
CA GLY A 101 1.22 -7.74 11.01
C GLY A 101 -0.13 -8.21 11.59
N CYS A 102 -1.11 -8.49 10.74
CA CYS A 102 -2.47 -8.84 11.15
C CYS A 102 -3.07 -9.91 10.24
N VAL A 103 -3.65 -10.96 10.82
CA VAL A 103 -4.23 -12.08 10.07
C VAL A 103 -5.42 -11.63 9.23
N ASP A 104 -6.36 -10.87 9.81
CA ASP A 104 -7.52 -10.35 9.08
C ASP A 104 -7.13 -9.41 7.93
N ALA A 105 -6.13 -8.55 8.14
CA ALA A 105 -5.64 -7.65 7.09
C ALA A 105 -5.02 -8.42 5.93
N ILE A 106 -4.21 -9.46 6.20
CA ILE A 106 -3.58 -10.26 5.14
C ILE A 106 -4.62 -11.07 4.37
N ARG A 107 -5.59 -11.68 5.06
CA ARG A 107 -6.69 -12.40 4.39
C ARG A 107 -7.58 -11.45 3.57
N THR A 108 -7.76 -10.23 4.05
CA THR A 108 -8.47 -9.19 3.29
C THR A 108 -7.67 -8.72 2.08
N LEU A 109 -6.37 -8.57 2.21
CA LEU A 109 -5.47 -8.26 1.12
C LEU A 109 -5.49 -9.33 0.03
N GLU A 110 -5.46 -10.61 0.40
CA GLU A 110 -5.57 -11.73 -0.53
C GLU A 110 -6.91 -11.71 -1.29
N ARG A 111 -8.02 -11.46 -0.58
CA ARG A 111 -9.35 -11.32 -1.19
C ARG A 111 -9.43 -10.14 -2.16
N PHE A 112 -8.89 -8.98 -1.80
CA PHE A 112 -8.87 -7.83 -2.71
C PHE A 112 -7.96 -8.07 -3.91
N ALA A 113 -6.81 -8.74 -3.74
CA ALA A 113 -5.98 -9.13 -4.87
C ALA A 113 -6.77 -10.03 -5.84
N GLU A 114 -7.52 -11.01 -5.34
CA GLU A 114 -8.39 -11.82 -6.18
C GLU A 114 -9.50 -11.00 -6.88
N GLU A 115 -10.23 -10.17 -6.11
CA GLU A 115 -11.33 -9.31 -6.58
C GLU A 115 -10.90 -8.37 -7.72
N PHE A 116 -9.73 -7.75 -7.59
CA PHE A 116 -9.18 -6.79 -8.55
C PHE A 116 -8.30 -7.44 -9.63
N GLY A 117 -8.13 -8.78 -9.62
CA GLY A 117 -7.37 -9.47 -10.66
C GLY A 117 -5.85 -9.40 -10.55
N TYR A 118 -5.32 -9.22 -9.34
CA TYR A 118 -3.89 -9.23 -9.03
C TYR A 118 -3.43 -10.57 -8.45
N GLU A 119 -2.16 -10.90 -8.64
CA GLU A 119 -1.49 -11.97 -7.92
C GLU A 119 -1.12 -11.53 -6.51
N PHE A 120 -1.38 -12.41 -5.54
CA PHE A 120 -0.95 -12.28 -4.16
C PHE A 120 0.25 -13.20 -3.92
N LEU A 121 1.41 -12.63 -3.64
CA LEU A 121 2.65 -13.36 -3.42
C LEU A 121 3.16 -13.10 -2.00
N LYS A 122 2.85 -14.01 -1.07
CA LYS A 122 3.41 -13.98 0.29
C LYS A 122 4.92 -14.21 0.23
N ARG A 123 5.72 -13.20 0.59
CA ARG A 123 7.19 -13.28 0.70
C ARG A 123 7.63 -13.64 2.12
N ASP A 124 6.91 -14.58 2.72
CA ASP A 124 7.08 -15.02 4.10
C ASP A 124 6.64 -16.50 4.26
N ASP A 125 7.46 -17.29 4.94
CA ASP A 125 7.23 -18.74 5.09
C ASP A 125 6.25 -19.07 6.23
N ARG A 126 5.86 -18.10 7.06
CA ARG A 126 4.92 -18.32 8.17
C ARG A 126 3.50 -18.53 7.65
N GLU A 127 2.83 -19.54 8.17
CA GLU A 127 1.42 -19.79 7.87
C GLU A 127 0.51 -18.93 8.75
N LEU A 128 -0.56 -18.36 8.17
CA LEU A 128 -1.51 -17.53 8.92
C LEU A 128 -2.27 -18.35 9.96
N ASP A 129 -2.58 -19.60 9.63
CA ASP A 129 -3.24 -20.53 10.52
C ASP A 129 -2.30 -20.91 11.68
N GLY A 130 -2.59 -20.36 12.86
CA GLY A 130 -1.81 -20.59 14.08
C GLY A 130 -1.02 -19.38 14.56
N LEU A 131 -1.00 -18.27 13.82
CA LEU A 131 -0.52 -17.00 14.32
C LEU A 131 -1.56 -16.33 15.24
N PRO A 132 -1.11 -15.51 16.22
CA PRO A 132 -2.02 -14.58 16.88
C PRO A 132 -2.59 -13.60 15.84
N GLU A 133 -3.77 -13.04 16.14
CA GLU A 133 -4.45 -12.10 15.22
C GLU A 133 -3.52 -10.95 14.81
N GLU A 134 -2.83 -10.35 15.78
CA GLU A 134 -1.78 -9.36 15.55
C GLU A 134 -0.41 -9.94 15.91
N PHE A 135 0.59 -9.68 15.06
CA PHE A 135 1.94 -10.21 15.22
C PHE A 135 3.00 -9.26 14.66
N LEU A 136 4.20 -9.37 15.23
CA LEU A 136 5.41 -8.70 14.72
C LEU A 136 6.57 -9.70 14.64
N PRO A 137 7.48 -9.57 13.66
CA PRO A 137 7.45 -8.60 12.55
C PRO A 137 6.33 -8.90 11.54
N GLY A 138 5.84 -7.87 10.85
CA GLY A 138 4.86 -8.02 9.77
C GLY A 138 5.39 -8.88 8.62
N MET A 139 4.49 -9.53 7.89
CA MET A 139 4.83 -10.25 6.66
C MET A 139 4.97 -9.27 5.51
N LEU A 140 5.90 -9.55 4.60
CA LEU A 140 5.97 -8.87 3.32
C LEU A 140 5.09 -9.61 2.30
N ILE A 141 4.18 -8.87 1.68
CA ILE A 141 3.33 -9.35 0.60
C ILE A 141 3.66 -8.54 -0.63
N GLU A 142 3.84 -9.23 -1.75
CA GLU A 142 3.98 -8.63 -3.06
C GLU A 142 2.69 -8.79 -3.85
N ILE A 143 2.20 -7.69 -4.42
CA ILE A 143 1.05 -7.64 -5.32
C ILE A 143 1.56 -7.33 -6.73
N ARG A 144 1.16 -8.17 -7.70
CA ARG A 144 1.52 -8.02 -9.12
C ARG A 144 0.28 -8.10 -10.01
N PRO A 145 0.25 -7.39 -11.14
CA PRO A 145 -0.74 -7.68 -12.17
C PRO A 145 -0.64 -9.17 -12.53
N LYS A 146 -1.78 -9.87 -12.66
CA LYS A 146 -1.76 -11.20 -13.29
C LYS A 146 -1.27 -11.01 -14.71
N ASP A 147 -0.33 -11.83 -15.16
CA ASP A 147 0.01 -11.86 -16.58
C ASP A 147 -1.30 -12.10 -17.33
N SER A 148 -1.75 -11.11 -18.10
CA SER A 148 -2.86 -11.31 -19.02
C SER A 148 -2.42 -12.44 -19.93
N ASP A 149 -3.16 -13.56 -19.93
CA ASP A 149 -2.95 -14.63 -20.90
C ASP A 149 -2.62 -14.01 -22.26
N GLU A 150 -1.46 -14.40 -22.78
CA GLU A 150 -1.03 -14.19 -24.15
C GLU A 150 -2.26 -14.28 -25.07
N PRO A 151 -2.51 -13.34 -25.99
CA PRO A 151 -3.78 -13.30 -26.72
C PRO A 151 -4.01 -14.64 -27.41
N ALA A 152 -5.03 -15.36 -26.94
CA ALA A 152 -5.46 -16.60 -27.55
C ALA A 152 -5.97 -16.32 -28.98
N GLY A 153 -5.08 -16.52 -29.95
CA GLY A 153 -5.45 -16.68 -31.35
C GLY A 153 -5.14 -15.49 -32.26
N ALA A 154 -3.94 -15.48 -32.81
CA ALA A 154 -3.74 -15.13 -34.21
C ALA A 154 -3.52 -16.42 -35.01
N LYS A 155 -4.61 -17.15 -35.29
CA LYS A 155 -4.69 -17.98 -36.49
C LYS A 155 -5.45 -17.19 -37.54
N GLY A 156 -4.74 -16.74 -38.55
CA GLY A 156 -5.25 -16.15 -39.79
C GLY A 156 -4.16 -16.21 -40.83
#